data_AF-A0A932HJ54-F1
#
_entry.id   AF-A0A932HJ54-F1
#
_cell.length_a   1.000
_cell.length_b   1.000
_cell.length_c   1.000
_cell.angle_alpha   90.00
_cell.angle_beta   90.00
_cell.angle_gamma   90.00
#
_symmetry.space_group_name_H-M   'P 1'
#
loop_
_entity.id
_entity.type
_entity.pdbx_description
1 polymer ?
#
loop_
_entity_poly.entity_id
_entity_poly.type
_entity_poly.pdbx_seq_one_letter_code
_entity_poly.pdbx_strand_id
1 'polypeptide(L)'
;MMGPRRGSFQARLAALMEATQAVTSSLDLEEVLQTIVREAAGIAGAPFVRLFLLDEAARVLRCRVGVGRPPGEEHDLVIPVGRTRPRDPGG
;
A
#
# COMPACT_ATOMS: atom_id res chain seq x y z
N MET A 1 7.10 -15.42 -46.10
CA MET A 1 6.40 -15.89 -44.89
C MET A 1 7.41 -16.01 -43.76
N MET A 2 7.46 -15.05 -42.82
CA MET A 2 8.40 -14.99 -41.70
C MET A 2 7.63 -15.21 -40.39
N GLY A 3 7.88 -16.34 -39.71
CA GLY A 3 7.27 -16.64 -38.41
C GLY A 3 7.80 -15.71 -37.31
N PRO A 4 6.97 -15.37 -36.30
CA PRO A 4 7.35 -14.41 -35.26
C PRO A 4 8.52 -14.93 -34.42
N ARG A 5 9.49 -14.03 -34.15
CA ARG A 5 10.73 -14.37 -33.43
C ARG A 5 10.42 -14.78 -31.98
N ARG A 6 10.85 -15.98 -31.59
CA ARG A 6 10.66 -16.63 -30.28
C ARG A 6 11.07 -15.78 -29.04
N GLY A 7 11.83 -14.70 -29.22
CA GLY A 7 12.27 -13.81 -28.14
C GLY A 7 11.18 -12.92 -27.53
N SER A 8 10.12 -12.56 -28.27
CA SER A 8 9.06 -11.69 -27.71
C SER A 8 8.13 -12.41 -26.73
N PHE A 9 7.93 -13.72 -26.93
CA PHE A 9 7.08 -14.54 -26.07
C PHE A 9 7.73 -14.78 -24.70
N GLN A 10 9.04 -15.07 -24.69
CA GLN A 10 9.79 -15.24 -23.45
C GLN A 10 9.84 -13.94 -22.62
N ALA A 11 10.07 -12.79 -23.25
CA ALA A 11 10.05 -11.49 -22.56
C ALA A 11 8.67 -11.16 -21.98
N ARG A 12 7.60 -11.48 -22.71
CA ARG A 12 6.22 -11.27 -22.22
C ARG A 12 5.85 -12.20 -21.07
N LEU A 13 6.35 -13.43 -21.08
CA LEU A 13 6.18 -14.36 -19.95
C LEU A 13 6.96 -13.91 -18.72
N ALA A 14 8.21 -13.43 -18.89
CA ALA A 14 9.00 -12.87 -17.80
C ALA A 14 8.34 -11.64 -17.16
N ALA A 15 7.87 -10.70 -17.99
CA ALA A 15 7.13 -9.53 -17.50
C ALA A 15 5.84 -9.91 -16.77
N LEU A 16 5.14 -10.96 -17.22
CA LEU A 16 3.96 -11.48 -16.53
C LEU A 16 4.32 -12.14 -15.19
N MET A 17 5.43 -12.88 -15.12
CA MET A 17 5.93 -13.48 -13.89
C MET A 17 6.37 -12.42 -12.88
N GLU A 18 7.09 -11.39 -13.32
CA GLU A 18 7.45 -10.24 -12.48
C GLU A 18 6.22 -9.50 -11.97
N ALA A 19 5.22 -9.26 -12.84
CA ALA A 19 3.96 -8.64 -12.42
C ALA A 19 3.21 -9.51 -11.41
N THR A 20 3.15 -10.83 -11.64
CA THR A 20 2.52 -11.77 -10.71
C THR A 20 3.26 -11.80 -9.37
N GLN A 21 4.60 -11.85 -9.39
CA GLN A 21 5.42 -11.84 -8.19
C GLN A 21 5.29 -10.53 -7.42
N ALA A 22 5.25 -9.39 -8.10
CA ALA A 22 5.04 -8.08 -7.48
C ALA A 22 3.64 -7.95 -6.86
N VAL A 23 2.61 -8.49 -7.54
CA VAL A 23 1.25 -8.55 -6.99
C VAL A 23 1.21 -9.45 -5.76
N THR A 24 1.77 -10.67 -5.83
CA THR A 24 1.79 -11.61 -4.69
C THR A 24 2.64 -11.10 -3.53
N SER A 25 3.81 -10.49 -3.78
CA SER A 25 4.62 -9.90 -2.72
C SER A 25 3.97 -8.67 -2.10
N SER A 26 3.20 -7.91 -2.90
CA SER A 26 2.39 -6.80 -2.39
C SER A 26 1.25 -7.33 -1.53
N LEU A 27 0.60 -8.43 -1.93
CA LEU A 27 -0.43 -9.13 -1.14
C LEU A 27 0.14 -9.65 0.17
N ASP A 28 1.33 -10.26 0.16
CA ASP A 28 2.03 -10.73 1.37
C ASP A 28 2.41 -9.55 2.30
N LEU A 29 2.97 -8.47 1.73
CA LEU A 29 3.25 -7.25 2.49
C LEU A 29 1.97 -6.65 3.11
N GLU A 30 0.88 -6.60 2.34
CA GLU A 30 -0.40 -6.08 2.81
C GLU A 30 -0.99 -6.95 3.92
N GLU A 31 -0.90 -8.28 3.83
CA GLU A 31 -1.29 -9.22 4.89
C GLU A 31 -0.46 -9.05 6.17
N VAL A 32 0.86 -8.88 6.03
CA VAL A 32 1.76 -8.61 7.16
C VAL A 32 1.41 -7.28 7.82
N LEU A 33 1.24 -6.20 7.05
CA LEU A 33 0.86 -4.89 7.56
C LEU A 33 -0.53 -4.93 8.21
N GLN A 34 -1.48 -5.67 7.63
CA GLN A 34 -2.82 -5.84 8.20
C GLN A 34 -2.76 -6.57 9.54
N THR A 35 -1.86 -7.53 9.71
CA THR A 35 -1.63 -8.20 10.99
C THR A 35 -1.07 -7.24 12.02
N ILE A 36 -0.04 -6.47 11.65
CA ILE A 36 0.57 -5.48 12.54
C ILE A 36 -0.46 -4.44 13.01
N VAL A 37 -1.29 -3.91 12.11
CA VAL A 37 -2.27 -2.86 12.48
C VAL A 37 -3.38 -3.40 13.40
N ARG A 38 -3.76 -4.67 13.26
CA ARG A 38 -4.71 -5.34 14.17
C ARG A 38 -4.14 -5.51 15.57
N GLU A 39 -2.91 -6.02 15.68
CA GLU A 39 -2.24 -6.17 16.97
C GLU A 39 -2.03 -4.81 17.65
N ALA A 40 -1.60 -3.80 16.89
CA ALA A 40 -1.46 -2.44 17.40
C ALA A 40 -2.79 -1.85 17.91
N ALA A 41 -3.91 -2.11 17.22
CA ALA A 41 -5.23 -1.69 17.67
C ALA A 41 -5.63 -2.38 18.98
N GLY A 42 -5.36 -3.68 19.11
CA GLY A 42 -5.60 -4.44 20.34
C GLY A 42 -4.78 -3.90 21.52
N ILE A 43 -3.48 -3.65 21.30
CA ILE A 43 -2.57 -3.10 22.32
C ILE A 43 -2.98 -1.68 22.74
N ALA A 44 -3.35 -0.84 21.77
CA ALA A 44 -3.72 0.54 22.03
C ALA A 44 -5.14 0.69 22.61
N GLY A 45 -5.97 -0.36 22.55
CA GLY A 45 -7.40 -0.27 22.86
C GLY A 45 -8.15 0.73 21.97
N ALA A 46 -7.63 0.98 20.76
CA ALA A 46 -8.11 2.05 19.90
C ALA A 46 -9.12 1.52 18.88
N PRO A 47 -10.30 2.16 18.72
CA PRO A 47 -11.31 1.71 17.76
C PRO A 47 -10.90 1.95 16.31
N PHE A 48 -9.90 2.81 16.06
CA PHE A 48 -9.39 3.11 14.73
C PHE A 48 -7.86 3.20 14.75
N VAL A 49 -7.20 2.43 13.90
CA VAL A 49 -5.75 2.49 13.68
C VAL A 49 -5.48 2.41 12.19
N ARG A 50 -4.54 3.21 11.68
CA ARG A 50 -4.11 3.19 10.28
C ARG A 50 -2.60 3.19 10.20
N LEU A 51 -2.07 2.42 9.25
CA LEU A 51 -0.65 2.40 8.93
C LEU A 51 -0.42 3.08 7.59
N PHE A 52 0.50 4.04 7.59
CA PHE A 52 0.89 4.78 6.40
C PHE A 52 2.31 4.44 6.01
N LEU A 53 2.55 4.27 4.71
CA LEU A 53 3.90 4.19 4.17
C LEU A 53 4.27 5.49 3.47
N LEU A 54 5.52 5.89 3.64
CA LEU A 54 6.09 7.04 2.95
C LEU A 54 6.42 6.68 1.50
N ASP A 55 5.82 7.41 0.58
CA ASP A 55 6.25 7.52 -0.80
C ASP A 55 7.25 8.68 -0.87
N GLU A 56 8.54 8.36 -0.85
CA GLU A 56 9.63 9.36 -0.82
C GLU A 56 9.67 10.20 -2.09
N ALA A 57 9.41 9.58 -3.24
CA ALA A 57 9.43 10.25 -4.54
C ALA A 57 8.31 11.29 -4.64
N ALA A 58 7.10 10.95 -4.19
CA ALA A 58 5.98 11.88 -4.19
C ALA A 58 5.90 12.75 -2.93
N ARG A 59 6.74 12.48 -1.90
CA ARG A 59 6.73 13.16 -0.59
C ARG A 59 5.34 13.10 0.07
N VAL A 60 4.70 11.93 0.03
CA VAL A 60 3.38 11.70 0.64
C VAL A 60 3.35 10.44 1.49
N LEU A 61 2.58 10.45 2.57
CA LEU A 61 2.21 9.26 3.31
C LEU A 61 0.93 8.68 2.69
N ARG A 62 0.98 7.42 2.28
CA ARG A 62 -0.16 6.69 1.71
C ARG A 62 -0.68 5.70 2.73
N CYS A 63 -1.98 5.72 3.00
CA CYS A 63 -2.61 4.69 3.80
C CYS A 63 -2.47 3.34 3.10
N ARG A 64 -1.96 2.34 3.81
CA ARG A 64 -1.84 0.97 3.29
C ARG A 64 -2.86 0.05 3.91
N VAL A 65 -3.06 0.14 5.21
CA VAL A 65 -3.96 -0.73 5.95
C VAL A 65 -4.59 0.02 7.11
N GLY A 66 -5.77 -0.45 7.54
CA GLY A 66 -6.50 0.13 8.66
C GLY A 66 -7.36 -0.89 9.41
N VAL A 67 -7.81 -0.46 10.58
CA VAL A 67 -8.80 -1.14 11.42
C VAL A 67 -9.86 -0.12 11.81
N GLY A 68 -11.12 -0.57 11.87
CA GLY A 68 -12.25 0.23 12.34
C GLY A 68 -13.16 0.79 11.25
N ARG A 69 -12.83 0.62 9.95
CA ARG A 69 -13.69 0.99 8.83
C ARG A 69 -14.12 -0.25 8.02
N PRO A 70 -15.30 -0.26 7.37
CA PRO A 70 -15.64 -1.32 6.44
C PRO A 70 -14.61 -1.42 5.29
N PRO A 71 -14.28 -2.65 4.84
CA PRO A 71 -13.35 -2.86 3.73
C PRO A 71 -13.88 -2.18 2.46
N GLY A 72 -13.02 -1.41 1.78
CA GLY A 72 -13.35 -0.68 0.53
C GLY A 72 -13.21 0.84 0.60
N GLU A 73 -13.06 1.44 1.78
CA GLU A 73 -12.90 2.90 1.97
C GLU A 73 -11.52 3.30 2.52
N GLU A 74 -10.56 2.38 2.50
CA GLU A 74 -9.39 2.43 3.40
C GLU A 74 -8.10 2.94 2.74
N HIS A 75 -8.04 3.01 1.41
CA HIS A 75 -6.77 3.20 0.67
C HIS A 75 -6.56 4.59 0.05
N ASP A 76 -7.53 5.50 0.14
CA ASP A 76 -7.45 6.79 -0.59
C ASP A 76 -6.95 7.97 0.25
N LEU A 77 -6.53 7.73 1.49
CA LEU A 77 -5.99 8.78 2.34
C LEU A 77 -4.49 9.01 2.05
N VAL A 78 -4.20 10.14 1.41
CA VAL A 78 -2.85 10.61 1.08
C VAL A 78 -2.53 11.88 1.87
N ILE A 79 -1.44 11.87 2.65
CA ILE A 79 -1.02 12.99 3.49
C ILE A 79 0.31 13.56 2.96
N PRO A 80 0.35 14.80 2.47
CA PRO A 80 1.60 15.44 2.05
C PRO A 80 2.58 15.63 3.21
N VAL A 81 3.86 15.33 2.98
CA VAL A 81 4.94 15.48 3.97
C VAL A 81 5.54 16.88 3.87
N GLY A 82 5.68 17.56 5.02
CA GLY A 82 6.28 18.89 5.11
C GLY A 82 5.30 20.06 5.01
N ARG A 83 4.00 19.78 4.86
CA ARG A 83 2.93 20.73 5.18
C ARG A 83 2.19 20.21 6.41
N THR A 84 2.66 20.56 7.59
CA THR A 84 1.82 20.44 8.78
C THR A 84 0.54 21.22 8.50
N ARG A 85 -0.62 20.55 8.60
CA ARG A 85 -1.90 21.27 8.69
C ARG A 85 -1.68 22.34 9.76
N PRO A 86 -2.00 23.63 9.52
CA PRO A 86 -1.85 24.64 10.54
C PRO A 86 -2.52 24.09 11.81
N ARG A 87 -1.71 23.95 12.87
CA ARG A 87 -2.20 23.50 14.18
C ARG A 87 -3.32 24.47 14.53
N ASP A 88 -4.54 23.95 14.62
CA ASP A 88 -5.70 24.76 15.00
C ASP A 88 -5.36 25.43 16.35
N PRO A 89 -5.34 26.77 16.44
CA PRO A 89 -5.12 27.44 17.71
C PRO A 89 -6.44 27.40 18.48
N GLY A 90 -6.76 26.26 19.08
CA GLY A 90 -7.99 26.09 19.85
C GLY A 90 -8.02 24.75 20.56
N GLY A 91 -7.57 24.77 21.82
CA GLY A 91 -8.05 23.84 22.84
C GLY A 91 -9.31 24.39 23.49
#